data_AF-J9VR20-F1
#
_entry.id   AF-J9VR20-F1
#
_cell.length_a   1.000
_cell.length_b   1.000
_cell.length_c   1.000
_cell.angle_alpha   90.00
_cell.angle_beta   90.00
_cell.angle_gamma   90.00
#
_symmetry.space_group_name_H-M   'P 1'
#
loop_
_entity.id
_entity.type
_entity.pdbx_description
1 polymer ?
#
loop_
_entity_poly.entity_id
_entity_poly.type
_entity_poly.pdbx_seq_one_letter_code
_entity_poly.pdbx_strand_id
1 'polypeptide(L)'
;MILPPILAASLPPPPGPHAVGYTFLTHPPLSPFSHSFPTLKSTGKPAFRIEEIGYCLFYPSLPEDKKGKEWVSWVPEPFWGVIRGYERFLGGKGGISWLVKPVGYIAGRLQMPLHLQAPLKPTDKPYPLLIFSHGLAGTRHTYSQFCAALASEGYVVLVVEHRDGSGPAVVLPPEGEGKESRVLYYTGVDDISWAEGEEHPVTHARTLQLDIRTREVYEAYHSFKRLLSHVGDLSIKIEGLEGDGRQSWIDSLKGKVDVDDLRLTGHSFGGGTILHLLQTPPPSTLLPSLPAKQAISLDPWLEPLPAPSDILQTPFSSPMPPTLVINSAGFTEWPEHWEKLVEIMKGKGILITMIGIGHQSFSDFPLLNPRGYSHAHSMIVKVHELSTAFLNKKLLSGAALAGKTPDKGDYEKDEDGVKIKGKAAMKDGDVLLHFADRE
;
A
#
# COMPACT_ATOMS: atom_id res chain seq x y z
N MET A 1 -17.15 -18.94 15.23
CA MET A 1 -15.69 -19.14 15.18
C MET A 1 -15.27 -18.90 13.73
N ILE A 2 -14.44 -17.88 13.46
CA ILE A 2 -13.99 -17.61 12.08
C ILE A 2 -12.96 -18.69 11.73
N LEU A 3 -13.19 -19.42 10.63
CA LEU A 3 -12.30 -20.49 10.20
C LEU A 3 -11.02 -19.87 9.60
N PRO A 4 -9.83 -20.43 9.88
CA PRO A 4 -8.60 -20.02 9.21
C PRO A 4 -8.73 -20.06 7.68
N PRO A 5 -8.19 -19.07 6.95
CA PRO A 5 -8.37 -18.95 5.50
C PRO A 5 -7.90 -20.15 4.70
N ILE A 6 -6.84 -20.83 5.17
CA ILE A 6 -6.35 -22.07 4.57
C ILE A 6 -7.41 -23.19 4.59
N LEU A 7 -8.29 -23.20 5.60
CA LEU A 7 -9.37 -24.18 5.72
C LEU A 7 -10.64 -23.72 4.98
N ALA A 8 -10.93 -22.42 5.01
CA ALA A 8 -12.09 -21.83 4.35
C ALA A 8 -11.89 -21.59 2.84
N ALA A 9 -10.66 -21.72 2.34
CA ALA A 9 -10.21 -21.28 1.02
C ALA A 9 -10.52 -19.79 0.73
N SER A 10 -10.73 -18.99 1.77
CA SER A 10 -10.99 -17.55 1.62
C SER A 10 -10.61 -16.75 2.85
N LEU A 11 -10.20 -15.50 2.60
CA LEU A 11 -10.02 -14.49 3.64
C LEU A 11 -11.35 -14.05 4.25
N PRO A 12 -11.32 -13.50 5.47
CA PRO A 12 -12.52 -12.98 6.12
C PRO A 12 -13.25 -11.92 5.28
N PRO A 13 -14.60 -11.89 5.33
CA PRO A 13 -15.37 -10.84 4.70
C PRO A 13 -15.08 -9.48 5.37
N PRO A 14 -15.15 -8.39 4.59
CA PRO A 14 -14.94 -7.06 5.15
C PRO A 14 -16.04 -6.73 6.19
N PRO A 15 -15.72 -5.95 7.24
CA PRO A 15 -16.60 -5.75 8.40
C PRO A 15 -17.72 -4.72 8.19
N GLY A 16 -17.62 -3.86 7.18
CA GLY A 16 -18.55 -2.75 6.96
C GLY A 16 -19.90 -3.18 6.36
N PRO A 17 -20.85 -2.23 6.27
CA PRO A 17 -22.21 -2.49 5.79
C PRO A 17 -22.32 -2.74 4.28
N HIS A 18 -21.28 -2.45 3.51
CA HIS A 18 -21.31 -2.60 2.05
C HIS A 18 -20.54 -3.84 1.61
N ALA A 19 -21.11 -4.55 0.62
CA ALA A 19 -20.32 -5.47 -0.19
C ALA A 19 -19.21 -4.68 -0.91
N VAL A 20 -18.14 -5.36 -1.31
CA VAL A 20 -16.97 -4.71 -1.91
C VAL A 20 -16.76 -5.20 -3.33
N GLY A 21 -16.78 -4.27 -4.27
CA GLY A 21 -16.41 -4.49 -5.67
C GLY A 21 -14.91 -4.42 -5.87
N TYR A 22 -14.42 -5.08 -6.92
CA TYR A 22 -13.01 -5.08 -7.30
C TYR A 22 -12.86 -4.94 -8.82
N THR A 23 -11.99 -4.04 -9.26
CA THR A 23 -11.64 -3.86 -10.68
C THR A 23 -10.18 -3.46 -10.82
N PHE A 24 -9.43 -4.06 -11.75
CA PHE A 24 -8.04 -3.68 -12.04
C PHE A 24 -7.95 -2.85 -13.32
N LEU A 25 -7.11 -1.81 -13.31
CA LEU A 25 -6.92 -0.89 -14.41
C LEU A 25 -5.44 -0.75 -14.74
N THR A 26 -5.15 -0.56 -16.02
CA THR A 26 -3.82 -0.14 -16.47
C THR A 26 -3.90 1.01 -17.46
N HIS A 27 -2.87 1.84 -17.52
CA HIS A 27 -2.77 2.91 -18.50
C HIS A 27 -1.31 3.22 -18.86
N PRO A 28 -1.05 3.74 -20.07
CA PRO A 28 0.26 4.30 -20.38
C PRO A 28 0.54 5.51 -19.47
N PRO A 29 1.80 5.75 -19.09
CA PRO A 29 2.14 6.86 -18.18
C PRO A 29 1.76 8.21 -18.77
N LEU A 30 1.14 9.05 -17.96
CA LEU A 30 0.83 10.44 -18.30
C LEU A 30 2.10 11.28 -18.39
N SER A 31 3.09 10.97 -17.56
CA SER A 31 4.41 11.61 -17.52
C SER A 31 5.51 10.53 -17.52
N PRO A 32 5.88 9.99 -18.70
CA PRO A 32 6.94 8.99 -18.82
C PRO A 32 8.23 9.41 -18.10
N PHE A 33 8.86 8.49 -17.40
CA PHE A 33 10.06 8.76 -16.61
C PHE A 33 10.96 7.53 -16.49
N SER A 34 12.27 7.76 -16.44
CA SER A 34 13.29 6.73 -16.26
C SER A 34 14.52 7.35 -15.62
N HIS A 35 15.12 6.66 -14.65
CA HIS A 35 16.51 6.93 -14.29
C HIS A 35 17.43 6.33 -15.35
N SER A 36 18.56 6.96 -15.66
CA SER A 36 19.54 6.39 -16.61
C SER A 36 20.29 5.20 -16.01
N PHE A 37 20.54 5.24 -14.69
CA PHE A 37 21.17 4.19 -13.90
C PHE A 37 20.39 3.98 -12.58
N PRO A 38 20.48 2.79 -11.98
CA PRO A 38 21.22 1.63 -12.48
C PRO A 38 20.47 0.93 -13.61
N THR A 39 21.16 0.03 -14.32
CA THR A 39 20.59 -0.82 -15.37
C THR A 39 20.39 -2.24 -14.87
N LEU A 40 19.44 -2.99 -15.45
CA LEU A 40 19.28 -4.41 -15.16
C LEU A 40 20.39 -5.21 -15.84
N LYS A 41 21.09 -6.06 -15.08
CA LYS A 41 22.12 -6.97 -15.62
C LYS A 41 21.61 -7.88 -16.73
N SER A 42 20.34 -8.28 -16.66
CA SER A 42 19.72 -9.19 -17.60
C SER A 42 19.41 -8.56 -18.96
N THR A 43 19.23 -7.24 -19.04
CA THR A 43 18.78 -6.57 -20.28
C THR A 43 19.64 -5.38 -20.70
N GLY A 44 20.49 -4.85 -19.82
CA GLY A 44 21.22 -3.60 -20.02
C GLY A 44 20.34 -2.35 -20.04
N LYS A 45 19.04 -2.47 -19.79
CA LYS A 45 18.08 -1.35 -19.80
C LYS A 45 18.00 -0.71 -18.41
N PRO A 46 17.57 0.56 -18.30
CA PRO A 46 17.26 1.17 -17.03
C PRO A 46 16.40 0.28 -16.13
N ALA A 47 16.84 0.07 -14.88
CA ALA A 47 16.13 -0.77 -13.92
C ALA A 47 14.88 -0.10 -13.37
N PHE A 48 14.92 1.23 -13.25
CA PHE A 48 13.86 2.03 -12.65
C PHE A 48 13.29 2.98 -13.70
N ARG A 49 12.20 2.54 -14.35
CA ARG A 49 11.51 3.26 -15.41
C ARG A 49 10.02 2.95 -15.39
N ILE A 50 9.22 3.92 -15.82
CA ILE A 50 7.77 3.79 -15.90
C ILE A 50 7.38 3.40 -17.32
N GLU A 51 6.79 2.23 -17.48
CA GLU A 51 6.35 1.70 -18.78
C GLU A 51 4.83 1.63 -18.90
N GLU A 52 4.17 1.31 -17.79
CA GLU A 52 2.72 1.25 -17.63
C GLU A 52 2.44 1.53 -16.16
N ILE A 53 1.25 2.03 -15.86
CA ILE A 53 0.78 2.22 -14.50
C ILE A 53 -0.34 1.21 -14.24
N GLY A 54 -0.32 0.55 -13.08
CA GLY A 54 -1.35 -0.40 -12.67
C GLY A 54 -1.90 -0.05 -11.29
N TYR A 55 -3.22 -0.12 -11.15
CA TYR A 55 -3.88 -0.03 -9.84
C TYR A 55 -5.22 -0.76 -9.89
N CYS A 56 -5.68 -1.27 -8.75
CA CYS A 56 -7.04 -1.78 -8.60
C CYS A 56 -7.89 -0.87 -7.71
N LEU A 57 -9.20 -0.91 -7.93
CA LEU A 57 -10.19 -0.30 -7.07
C LEU A 57 -10.76 -1.36 -6.13
N PHE A 58 -10.90 -1.01 -4.86
CA PHE A 58 -11.84 -1.62 -3.91
C PHE A 58 -12.90 -0.56 -3.59
N TYR A 59 -14.17 -0.90 -3.73
CA TYR A 59 -15.23 0.11 -3.63
C TYR A 59 -16.56 -0.47 -3.14
N PRO A 60 -17.45 0.32 -2.52
CA PRO A 60 -18.78 -0.13 -2.15
C PRO A 60 -19.53 -0.65 -3.38
N SER A 61 -20.00 -1.90 -3.33
CA SER A 61 -20.83 -2.49 -4.37
C SER A 61 -22.18 -2.93 -3.81
N LEU A 62 -23.13 -3.18 -4.71
CA LEU A 62 -24.31 -3.96 -4.34
C LEU A 62 -23.89 -5.42 -4.14
N PRO A 63 -24.48 -6.16 -3.19
CA PRO A 63 -24.33 -7.61 -3.14
C PRO A 63 -24.87 -8.20 -4.44
N GLU A 64 -24.07 -8.96 -5.19
CA GLU A 64 -24.60 -9.71 -6.32
C GLU A 64 -25.26 -11.02 -5.85
N ASP A 65 -26.52 -11.26 -6.24
CA ASP A 65 -27.27 -12.51 -6.01
C ASP A 65 -26.81 -13.67 -6.92
N LYS A 66 -25.63 -13.58 -7.56
CA LYS A 66 -25.18 -14.61 -8.50
C LYS A 66 -24.90 -15.91 -7.75
N LYS A 67 -25.70 -16.93 -8.06
CA LYS A 67 -25.46 -18.34 -7.68
C LYS A 67 -24.15 -18.80 -8.35
N GLY A 68 -23.08 -18.83 -7.56
CA GLY A 68 -21.72 -19.17 -8.00
C GLY A 68 -20.75 -18.08 -7.54
N LYS A 69 -20.06 -18.31 -6.42
CA LYS A 69 -19.14 -17.35 -5.80
C LYS A 69 -17.83 -17.29 -6.58
N GLU A 70 -17.77 -16.56 -7.69
CA GLU A 70 -16.50 -16.21 -8.32
C GLU A 70 -15.87 -15.03 -7.55
N TRP A 71 -15.12 -15.39 -6.52
CA TRP A 71 -14.35 -14.45 -5.69
C TRP A 71 -12.99 -14.18 -6.34
N VAL A 72 -12.44 -13.00 -6.10
CA VAL A 72 -11.14 -12.60 -6.65
C VAL A 72 -10.03 -13.40 -5.98
N SER A 73 -9.12 -14.00 -6.76
CA SER A 73 -7.95 -14.70 -6.22
C SER A 73 -7.06 -13.75 -5.40
N TRP A 74 -6.55 -14.21 -4.26
CA TRP A 74 -5.64 -13.43 -3.41
C TRP A 74 -4.22 -13.31 -4.00
N VAL A 75 -3.80 -14.30 -4.80
CA VAL A 75 -2.57 -14.20 -5.58
C VAL A 75 -2.92 -13.62 -6.95
N PRO A 76 -2.38 -12.45 -7.35
CA PRO A 76 -2.67 -11.86 -8.64
C PRO A 76 -2.02 -12.65 -9.79
N GLU A 77 -2.51 -12.44 -11.00
CA GLU A 77 -1.87 -12.96 -12.21
C GLU A 77 -0.56 -12.20 -12.52
N PRO A 78 0.48 -12.89 -13.03
CA PRO A 78 0.51 -14.31 -13.36
C PRO A 78 0.83 -15.14 -12.12
N PHE A 79 -0.04 -16.09 -11.75
CA PHE A 79 0.07 -16.83 -10.48
C PHE A 79 1.48 -17.40 -10.25
N TRP A 80 2.01 -18.17 -11.20
CA TRP A 80 3.34 -18.77 -11.09
C TRP A 80 4.48 -17.75 -11.15
N GLY A 81 4.26 -16.59 -11.78
CA GLY A 81 5.21 -15.49 -11.75
C GLY A 81 5.33 -14.92 -10.35
N VAL A 82 4.20 -14.68 -9.67
CA VAL A 82 4.19 -14.17 -8.29
C VAL A 82 4.87 -15.15 -7.33
N ILE A 83 4.58 -16.45 -7.43
CA ILE A 83 5.25 -17.47 -6.58
C ILE A 83 6.77 -17.47 -6.80
N ARG A 84 7.25 -17.46 -8.05
CA ARG A 84 8.69 -17.36 -8.36
C ARG A 84 9.29 -16.04 -7.86
N GLY A 85 8.52 -14.95 -7.93
CA GLY A 85 8.89 -13.65 -7.40
C GLY A 85 9.18 -13.69 -5.90
N TYR A 86 8.32 -14.35 -5.12
CA TYR A 86 8.57 -14.57 -3.69
C TYR A 86 9.78 -15.48 -3.43
N GLU A 87 9.96 -16.56 -4.23
CA GLU A 87 11.16 -17.41 -4.12
C GLU A 87 12.45 -16.60 -4.33
N ARG A 88 12.43 -15.67 -5.27
CA ARG A 88 13.54 -14.75 -5.55
C ARG A 88 13.77 -13.75 -4.43
N PHE A 89 12.70 -13.13 -3.92
CA PHE A 89 12.77 -12.20 -2.80
C PHE A 89 13.36 -12.84 -1.54
N LEU A 90 12.99 -14.08 -1.25
CA LEU A 90 13.48 -14.86 -0.09
C LEU A 90 14.89 -15.44 -0.29
N GLY A 91 15.60 -15.07 -1.37
CA GLY A 91 17.04 -15.26 -1.49
C GLY A 91 17.52 -16.50 -2.24
N GLY A 92 16.64 -17.29 -2.88
CA GLY A 92 16.98 -18.29 -3.93
C GLY A 92 18.04 -19.37 -3.63
N LYS A 93 18.69 -19.37 -2.45
CA LYS A 93 19.80 -20.25 -2.08
C LYS A 93 19.40 -21.10 -0.88
N GLY A 94 19.00 -22.35 -1.16
CA GLY A 94 19.12 -23.51 -0.26
C GLY A 94 18.36 -23.48 1.06
N GLY A 95 17.29 -24.27 1.15
CA GLY A 95 16.72 -24.76 2.42
C GLY A 95 15.20 -24.68 2.55
N ILE A 96 14.57 -23.62 2.02
CA ILE A 96 13.13 -23.34 2.19
C ILE A 96 12.34 -23.38 0.87
N SER A 97 13.00 -23.36 -0.30
CA SER A 97 12.33 -23.39 -1.63
C SER A 97 11.35 -24.57 -1.80
N TRP A 98 11.62 -25.72 -1.16
CA TRP A 98 10.72 -26.88 -1.20
C TRP A 98 9.39 -26.65 -0.44
N LEU A 99 9.33 -25.70 0.50
CA LEU A 99 8.11 -25.28 1.21
C LEU A 99 7.33 -24.18 0.47
N VAL A 100 7.99 -23.38 -0.37
CA VAL A 100 7.34 -22.26 -1.08
C VAL A 100 6.32 -22.76 -2.11
N LYS A 101 6.57 -23.89 -2.78
CA LYS A 101 5.61 -24.46 -3.75
C LYS A 101 4.32 -24.98 -3.10
N PRO A 102 4.35 -25.78 -2.02
CA PRO A 102 3.16 -26.16 -1.26
C PRO A 102 2.42 -24.96 -0.64
N VAL A 103 3.15 -24.00 -0.03
CA VAL A 103 2.55 -22.78 0.54
C VAL A 103 1.94 -21.91 -0.57
N GLY A 104 2.61 -21.80 -1.71
CA GLY A 104 2.12 -21.12 -2.91
C GLY A 104 0.86 -21.79 -3.47
N TYR A 105 0.79 -23.12 -3.50
CA TYR A 105 -0.41 -23.85 -3.92
C TYR A 105 -1.60 -23.62 -3.00
N ILE A 106 -1.37 -23.54 -1.68
CA ILE A 106 -2.40 -23.22 -0.69
C ILE A 106 -2.83 -21.75 -0.84
N ALA A 107 -1.89 -20.82 -0.99
CA ALA A 107 -2.16 -19.41 -1.23
C ALA A 107 -2.90 -19.18 -2.56
N GLY A 108 -2.63 -19.99 -3.59
CA GLY A 108 -3.29 -19.90 -4.90
C GLY A 108 -4.75 -20.32 -4.91
N ARG A 109 -5.20 -21.02 -3.87
CA ARG A 109 -6.63 -21.35 -3.67
C ARG A 109 -7.34 -20.32 -2.80
N LEU A 110 -6.60 -19.37 -2.23
CA LEU A 110 -7.17 -18.38 -1.33
C LEU A 110 -7.89 -17.31 -2.14
N GLN A 111 -9.16 -17.09 -1.81
CA GLN A 111 -9.99 -16.07 -2.43
C GLN A 111 -10.26 -14.90 -1.49
N MET A 112 -10.37 -13.70 -2.06
CA MET A 112 -10.85 -12.50 -1.40
C MET A 112 -12.35 -12.34 -1.69
N PRO A 113 -13.20 -12.16 -0.66
CA PRO A 113 -14.65 -12.03 -0.81
C PRO A 113 -15.05 -10.67 -1.43
N LEU A 114 -14.71 -10.50 -2.71
CA LEU A 114 -14.89 -9.28 -3.50
C LEU A 114 -15.67 -9.60 -4.77
N HIS A 115 -16.53 -8.68 -5.19
CA HIS A 115 -17.34 -8.79 -6.40
C HIS A 115 -16.60 -8.20 -7.60
N LEU A 116 -16.13 -9.06 -8.51
CA LEU A 116 -15.42 -8.63 -9.70
C LEU A 116 -16.31 -7.74 -10.58
N GLN A 117 -15.85 -6.52 -10.88
CA GLN A 117 -16.46 -5.57 -11.82
C GLN A 117 -17.93 -5.19 -11.52
N ALA A 118 -18.42 -5.45 -10.31
CA ALA A 118 -19.77 -5.05 -9.91
C ALA A 118 -19.91 -3.51 -10.01
N PRO A 119 -21.11 -2.98 -10.29
CA PRO A 119 -21.32 -1.54 -10.30
C PRO A 119 -21.09 -0.93 -8.91
N LEU A 120 -20.60 0.31 -8.87
CA LEU A 120 -20.52 1.07 -7.62
C LEU A 120 -21.92 1.17 -6.99
N LYS A 121 -22.00 0.93 -5.68
CA LYS A 121 -23.25 1.08 -4.93
C LYS A 121 -23.74 2.53 -5.04
N PRO A 122 -24.99 2.76 -5.50
CA PRO A 122 -25.56 4.11 -5.55
C PRO A 122 -25.52 4.83 -4.19
N THR A 123 -25.28 6.13 -4.27
CA THR A 123 -25.19 7.02 -3.12
C THR A 123 -25.66 8.43 -3.49
N ASP A 124 -26.23 9.13 -2.50
CA ASP A 124 -26.59 10.55 -2.58
C ASP A 124 -25.40 11.46 -2.30
N LYS A 125 -24.40 10.96 -1.56
CA LYS A 125 -23.15 11.65 -1.25
C LYS A 125 -21.99 10.93 -1.94
N PRO A 126 -21.19 11.59 -2.77
CA PRO A 126 -20.02 10.97 -3.38
C PRO A 126 -19.10 10.34 -2.32
N TYR A 127 -18.56 9.16 -2.63
CA TYR A 127 -17.61 8.50 -1.74
C TYR A 127 -16.25 9.20 -1.79
N PRO A 128 -15.55 9.38 -0.65
CA PRO A 128 -14.18 9.85 -0.64
C PRO A 128 -13.22 8.88 -1.33
N LEU A 129 -12.17 9.43 -1.92
CA LEU A 129 -11.09 8.67 -2.55
C LEU A 129 -9.97 8.41 -1.55
N LEU A 130 -9.43 7.19 -1.55
CA LEU A 130 -8.27 6.80 -0.77
C LEU A 130 -7.28 6.06 -1.67
N ILE A 131 -5.98 6.36 -1.54
CA ILE A 131 -4.92 5.65 -2.26
C ILE A 131 -4.12 4.81 -1.27
N PHE A 132 -3.79 3.57 -1.63
CA PHE A 132 -2.96 2.66 -0.85
C PHE A 132 -1.70 2.28 -1.62
N SER A 133 -0.54 2.44 -0.99
CA SER A 133 0.77 1.98 -1.49
C SER A 133 1.29 0.80 -0.65
N HIS A 134 1.58 -0.32 -1.31
CA HIS A 134 2.06 -1.55 -0.64
C HIS A 134 3.54 -1.49 -0.25
N GLY A 135 3.94 -2.28 0.74
CA GLY A 135 5.34 -2.45 1.16
C GLY A 135 6.21 -3.20 0.14
N LEU A 136 7.50 -3.34 0.46
CA LEU A 136 8.44 -4.18 -0.30
C LEU A 136 7.93 -5.63 -0.34
N ALA A 137 8.02 -6.28 -1.50
CA ALA A 137 7.44 -7.58 -1.80
C ALA A 137 5.91 -7.68 -1.63
N GLY A 138 5.21 -6.56 -1.45
CA GLY A 138 3.75 -6.51 -1.51
C GLY A 138 3.23 -6.61 -2.94
N THR A 139 1.93 -6.91 -3.07
CA THR A 139 1.16 -6.84 -4.31
C THR A 139 -0.09 -6.00 -4.11
N ARG A 140 -0.83 -5.77 -5.20
CA ARG A 140 -2.18 -5.18 -5.18
C ARG A 140 -3.22 -5.94 -4.34
N HIS A 141 -2.90 -7.15 -3.86
CA HIS A 141 -3.80 -8.02 -3.08
C HIS A 141 -3.34 -8.33 -1.66
N THR A 142 -2.07 -8.10 -1.32
CA THR A 142 -1.51 -8.46 0.02
C THR A 142 -1.99 -7.61 1.20
N TYR A 143 -2.84 -6.61 0.94
CA TYR A 143 -3.47 -5.73 1.95
C TYR A 143 -4.99 -5.71 1.78
N SER A 144 -5.55 -6.77 1.22
CA SER A 144 -6.96 -6.84 0.85
C SER A 144 -7.88 -6.67 2.05
N GLN A 145 -7.50 -7.15 3.24
CA GLN A 145 -8.33 -6.99 4.43
C GLN A 145 -8.49 -5.52 4.84
N PHE A 146 -7.39 -4.78 4.84
CA PHE A 146 -7.40 -3.35 5.17
C PHE A 146 -8.14 -2.54 4.09
N CYS A 147 -7.82 -2.76 2.82
CA CYS A 147 -8.43 -2.03 1.70
C CYS A 147 -9.92 -2.35 1.55
N ALA A 148 -10.32 -3.62 1.69
CA ALA A 148 -11.73 -4.02 1.63
C ALA A 148 -12.51 -3.52 2.85
N ALA A 149 -11.90 -3.47 4.03
CA ALA A 149 -12.56 -2.92 5.21
C ALA A 149 -12.90 -1.43 5.03
N LEU A 150 -11.95 -0.62 4.56
CA LEU A 150 -12.21 0.78 4.20
C LEU A 150 -13.25 0.90 3.09
N ALA A 151 -13.17 0.08 2.05
CA ALA A 151 -14.17 0.09 0.98
C ALA A 151 -15.58 -0.25 1.49
N SER A 152 -15.70 -1.24 2.38
CA SER A 152 -16.99 -1.63 2.97
C SER A 152 -17.62 -0.54 3.85
N GLU A 153 -16.82 0.42 4.32
CA GLU A 153 -17.25 1.57 5.10
C GLU A 153 -17.56 2.83 4.27
N GLY A 154 -17.38 2.76 2.95
CA GLY A 154 -17.74 3.87 2.05
C GLY A 154 -16.57 4.65 1.46
N TYR A 155 -15.37 4.06 1.33
CA TYR A 155 -14.27 4.66 0.58
C TYR A 155 -14.13 3.99 -0.80
N VAL A 156 -13.78 4.76 -1.84
CA VAL A 156 -13.19 4.17 -3.05
C VAL A 156 -11.68 4.13 -2.84
N VAL A 157 -11.10 2.93 -2.82
CA VAL A 157 -9.69 2.70 -2.53
C VAL A 157 -8.94 2.31 -3.78
N LEU A 158 -8.00 3.14 -4.23
CA LEU A 158 -7.03 2.82 -5.29
C LEU A 158 -5.81 2.16 -4.67
N VAL A 159 -5.58 0.88 -4.95
CA VAL A 159 -4.36 0.17 -4.53
C VAL A 159 -3.39 0.15 -5.69
N VAL A 160 -2.27 0.86 -5.56
CA VAL A 160 -1.24 0.95 -6.60
C VAL A 160 -0.48 -0.37 -6.68
N GLU A 161 -0.35 -0.92 -7.90
CA GLU A 161 0.55 -2.03 -8.18
C GLU A 161 1.88 -1.47 -8.70
N HIS A 162 2.87 -1.40 -7.83
CA HIS A 162 4.16 -0.79 -8.17
C HIS A 162 4.94 -1.66 -9.17
N ARG A 163 5.41 -1.02 -10.25
CA ARG A 163 6.19 -1.62 -11.35
C ARG A 163 7.66 -1.18 -11.31
N ASP A 164 8.10 -0.75 -10.13
CA ASP A 164 9.46 -0.37 -9.75
C ASP A 164 10.38 -1.57 -9.44
N GLY A 165 9.86 -2.80 -9.56
CA GLY A 165 10.57 -4.03 -9.19
C GLY A 165 10.62 -4.29 -7.68
N SER A 166 9.85 -3.58 -6.86
CA SER A 166 9.74 -3.85 -5.42
C SER A 166 8.75 -4.98 -5.09
N GLY A 167 7.75 -5.21 -5.94
CA GLY A 167 6.82 -6.33 -5.83
C GLY A 167 7.44 -7.68 -6.25
N PRO A 168 6.78 -8.80 -5.95
CA PRO A 168 7.28 -10.13 -6.31
C PRO A 168 7.26 -10.35 -7.83
N ALA A 169 6.15 -9.99 -8.49
CA ALA A 169 6.01 -10.03 -9.94
C ALA A 169 4.88 -9.13 -10.42
N VAL A 170 5.05 -8.53 -11.59
CA VAL A 170 4.01 -7.80 -12.34
C VAL A 170 4.13 -8.11 -13.83
N VAL A 171 3.00 -8.06 -14.56
CA VAL A 171 3.02 -8.16 -16.03
C VAL A 171 3.27 -6.77 -16.60
N LEU A 172 4.31 -6.62 -17.41
CA LEU A 172 4.60 -5.42 -18.19
C LEU A 172 4.10 -5.60 -19.63
N PRO A 173 3.74 -4.49 -20.30
CA PRO A 173 3.34 -4.53 -21.70
C PRO A 173 4.48 -5.05 -22.60
N PRO A 174 4.15 -5.53 -23.82
CA PRO A 174 5.14 -5.92 -24.81
C PRO A 174 6.13 -4.80 -25.17
N GLU A 175 7.39 -5.16 -25.39
CA GLU A 175 8.41 -4.23 -25.89
C GLU A 175 8.42 -4.16 -27.43
N GLY A 176 7.37 -3.55 -27.99
CA GLY A 176 7.18 -3.36 -29.43
C GLY A 176 6.01 -4.19 -29.98
N GLU A 177 5.51 -3.78 -31.15
CA GLU A 177 4.37 -4.42 -31.80
C GLU A 177 4.65 -5.90 -32.12
N GLY A 178 3.67 -6.77 -31.84
CA GLY A 178 3.75 -8.21 -32.10
C GLY A 178 4.56 -9.03 -31.09
N LYS A 179 5.07 -8.43 -30.01
CA LYS A 179 5.76 -9.18 -28.93
C LYS A 179 4.80 -9.60 -27.81
N GLU A 180 5.23 -10.58 -27.02
CA GLU A 180 4.49 -11.02 -25.85
C GLU A 180 4.71 -10.10 -24.64
N SER A 181 3.74 -10.11 -23.73
CA SER A 181 3.88 -9.45 -22.43
C SER A 181 4.96 -10.14 -21.61
N ARG A 182 5.61 -9.40 -20.72
CA ARG A 182 6.76 -9.90 -19.95
C ARG A 182 6.53 -9.75 -18.45
N VAL A 183 7.12 -10.64 -17.68
CA VAL A 183 7.04 -10.58 -16.21
C VAL A 183 8.25 -9.82 -15.68
N LEU A 184 8.02 -8.71 -14.99
CA LEU A 184 9.02 -8.07 -14.15
C LEU A 184 8.96 -8.72 -12.78
N TYR A 185 10.06 -9.34 -12.36
CA TYR A 185 10.21 -9.91 -11.02
C TYR A 185 10.80 -8.89 -10.06
N TYR A 186 10.74 -9.22 -8.77
CA TYR A 186 11.48 -8.52 -7.73
C TYR A 186 12.94 -8.25 -8.17
N THR A 187 13.33 -6.98 -8.09
CA THR A 187 14.64 -6.46 -8.46
C THR A 187 15.43 -6.16 -7.19
N GLY A 188 16.34 -7.07 -6.88
CA GLY A 188 17.32 -6.94 -5.79
C GLY A 188 18.55 -6.15 -6.22
N VAL A 189 19.38 -5.78 -5.25
CA VAL A 189 20.66 -5.09 -5.52
C VAL A 189 21.63 -5.91 -6.37
N ASP A 190 21.54 -7.24 -6.29
CA ASP A 190 22.36 -8.14 -7.10
C ASP A 190 21.97 -8.15 -8.59
N ASP A 191 20.80 -7.59 -8.93
CA ASP A 191 20.25 -7.60 -10.28
C ASP A 191 20.61 -6.37 -11.10
N ILE A 192 21.19 -5.37 -10.46
CA ILE A 192 21.44 -4.05 -11.02
C ILE A 192 22.94 -3.75 -11.18
N SER A 193 23.26 -2.98 -12.21
CA SER A 193 24.61 -2.47 -12.49
C SER A 193 24.60 -0.95 -12.55
N TRP A 194 25.49 -0.33 -11.79
CA TRP A 194 25.75 1.11 -11.81
C TRP A 194 26.63 1.49 -13.01
N ALA A 195 26.76 2.80 -13.24
CA ALA A 195 27.69 3.31 -14.25
C ALA A 195 29.14 2.96 -13.87
N GLU A 196 30.03 2.91 -14.86
CA GLU A 196 31.43 2.60 -14.63
C GLU A 196 32.06 3.62 -13.67
N GLY A 197 32.68 3.12 -12.59
CA GLY A 197 33.31 3.95 -11.56
C GLY A 197 32.37 4.48 -10.48
N GLU A 198 31.07 4.16 -10.53
CA GLU A 198 30.12 4.52 -9.48
C GLU A 198 29.93 3.39 -8.46
N GLU A 199 30.06 3.73 -7.17
CA GLU A 199 29.68 2.87 -6.05
C GLU A 199 28.64 3.60 -5.20
N HIS A 200 27.52 2.93 -4.94
CA HIS A 200 26.42 3.48 -4.17
C HIS A 200 26.02 2.54 -3.03
N PRO A 201 25.58 3.06 -1.87
CA PRO A 201 24.99 2.25 -0.83
C PRO A 201 23.78 1.45 -1.35
N VAL A 202 23.54 0.28 -0.76
CA VAL A 202 22.36 -0.56 -1.06
C VAL A 202 21.04 0.22 -0.97
N THR A 203 20.97 1.18 -0.04
CA THR A 203 19.81 2.05 0.17
C THR A 203 19.55 3.01 -0.99
N HIS A 204 20.57 3.37 -1.77
CA HIS A 204 20.40 4.31 -2.89
C HIS A 204 19.49 3.74 -3.99
N ALA A 205 19.62 2.45 -4.31
CA ALA A 205 18.70 1.78 -5.23
C ALA A 205 17.24 1.85 -4.74
N ARG A 206 17.03 1.80 -3.42
CA ARG A 206 15.71 1.92 -2.80
C ARG A 206 15.20 3.36 -2.84
N THR A 207 16.06 4.35 -2.72
CA THR A 207 15.70 5.75 -2.95
C THR A 207 15.25 6.00 -4.40
N LEU A 208 15.90 5.39 -5.39
CA LEU A 208 15.46 5.50 -6.79
C LEU A 208 14.13 4.77 -7.04
N GLN A 209 13.91 3.61 -6.41
CA GLN A 209 12.59 2.96 -6.42
C GLN A 209 11.50 3.82 -5.77
N LEU A 210 11.83 4.53 -4.69
CA LEU A 210 10.91 5.45 -4.01
C LEU A 210 10.46 6.60 -4.93
N ASP A 211 11.32 7.12 -5.82
CA ASP A 211 10.95 8.12 -6.83
C ASP A 211 9.94 7.53 -7.83
N ILE A 212 10.19 6.34 -8.35
CA ILE A 212 9.23 5.63 -9.23
C ILE A 212 7.89 5.42 -8.51
N ARG A 213 7.90 4.91 -7.28
CA ARG A 213 6.68 4.67 -6.49
C ARG A 213 5.88 5.93 -6.25
N THR A 214 6.56 7.04 -5.97
CA THR A 214 5.93 8.35 -5.79
C THR A 214 5.23 8.78 -7.07
N ARG A 215 5.90 8.68 -8.21
CA ARG A 215 5.30 8.97 -9.52
C ARG A 215 4.10 8.08 -9.82
N GLU A 216 4.17 6.79 -9.53
CA GLU A 216 3.05 5.86 -9.72
C GLU A 216 1.80 6.22 -8.89
N VAL A 217 1.99 6.73 -7.66
CA VAL A 217 0.87 7.26 -6.85
C VAL A 217 0.22 8.48 -7.50
N TYR A 218 1.02 9.43 -8.00
CA TYR A 218 0.51 10.59 -8.73
C TYR A 218 -0.21 10.19 -10.03
N GLU A 219 0.38 9.27 -10.79
CA GLU A 219 -0.18 8.74 -12.03
C GLU A 219 -1.53 8.05 -11.80
N ALA A 220 -1.64 7.21 -10.76
CA ALA A 220 -2.89 6.55 -10.40
C ALA A 220 -4.01 7.55 -10.06
N TYR A 221 -3.69 8.59 -9.28
CA TYR A 221 -4.64 9.65 -8.96
C TYR A 221 -5.11 10.40 -10.22
N HIS A 222 -4.18 10.91 -11.02
CA HIS A 222 -4.49 11.76 -12.16
C HIS A 222 -5.16 11.00 -13.29
N SER A 223 -4.79 9.73 -13.52
CA SER A 223 -5.48 8.90 -14.51
C SER A 223 -6.89 8.54 -14.06
N PHE A 224 -7.10 8.22 -12.78
CA PHE A 224 -8.44 7.97 -12.26
C PHE A 224 -9.33 9.21 -12.34
N LYS A 225 -8.78 10.40 -12.03
CA LYS A 225 -9.48 11.68 -12.23
C LYS A 225 -9.83 11.93 -13.70
N ARG A 226 -8.93 11.61 -14.64
CA ARG A 226 -9.20 11.68 -16.09
C ARG A 226 -10.27 10.71 -16.54
N LEU A 227 -10.28 9.48 -16.01
CA LEU A 227 -11.28 8.45 -16.29
C LEU A 227 -12.70 8.95 -15.98
N LEU A 228 -12.87 9.62 -14.83
CA LEU A 228 -14.16 10.13 -14.36
C LEU A 228 -14.55 11.49 -14.96
N SER A 229 -13.67 12.11 -15.76
CA SER A 229 -13.97 13.38 -16.42
C SER A 229 -15.10 13.24 -17.45
N HIS A 230 -15.69 14.36 -17.86
CA HIS A 230 -16.74 14.37 -18.89
C HIS A 230 -16.26 13.78 -20.22
N VAL A 231 -14.99 14.01 -20.60
CA VAL A 231 -14.38 13.48 -21.82
C VAL A 231 -14.07 11.99 -21.68
N GLY A 232 -13.77 11.54 -20.45
CA GLY A 232 -13.26 10.20 -20.19
C GLY A 232 -11.84 10.01 -20.74
N ASP A 233 -11.24 8.86 -20.46
CA ASP A 233 -9.94 8.49 -21.02
C ASP A 233 -10.01 7.07 -21.58
N LEU A 234 -9.90 6.94 -22.90
CA LEU A 234 -9.95 5.67 -23.61
C LEU A 234 -8.62 4.90 -23.55
N SER A 235 -7.53 5.56 -23.16
CA SER A 235 -6.22 4.90 -23.01
C SER A 235 -6.15 4.02 -21.76
N ILE A 236 -7.06 4.24 -20.81
CA ILE A 236 -7.18 3.45 -19.58
C ILE A 236 -7.93 2.16 -19.90
N LYS A 237 -7.20 1.05 -19.77
CA LYS A 237 -7.70 -0.32 -19.90
C LYS A 237 -8.30 -0.75 -18.57
N ILE A 238 -9.44 -1.42 -18.65
CA ILE A 238 -10.14 -1.97 -17.48
C ILE A 238 -10.17 -3.48 -17.68
N GLU A 239 -9.51 -4.23 -16.81
CA GLU A 239 -9.36 -5.67 -16.96
C GLU A 239 -10.74 -6.33 -17.05
N GLY A 240 -10.98 -7.06 -18.14
CA GLY A 240 -12.21 -7.81 -18.41
C GLY A 240 -13.45 -6.98 -18.75
N LEU A 241 -13.32 -5.67 -19.00
CA LEU A 241 -14.43 -4.82 -19.43
C LEU A 241 -14.13 -4.08 -20.74
N GLU A 242 -15.06 -4.19 -21.69
CA GLU A 242 -15.01 -3.51 -23.00
C GLU A 242 -16.39 -2.97 -23.39
N GLY A 243 -16.45 -2.13 -24.43
CA GLY A 243 -17.69 -1.60 -25.01
C GLY A 243 -18.66 -1.02 -23.97
N ASP A 244 -19.93 -1.45 -24.06
CA ASP A 244 -21.00 -0.97 -23.18
C ASP A 244 -20.79 -1.35 -21.71
N GLY A 245 -20.18 -2.53 -21.45
CA GLY A 245 -19.87 -2.97 -20.08
C GLY A 245 -18.87 -2.05 -19.40
N ARG A 246 -17.82 -1.66 -20.14
CA ARG A 246 -16.86 -0.64 -19.71
C ARG A 246 -17.56 0.70 -19.42
N GLN A 247 -18.40 1.17 -20.34
CA GLN A 247 -19.05 2.47 -20.20
C GLN A 247 -20.00 2.49 -19.00
N SER A 248 -20.82 1.44 -18.83
CA SER A 248 -21.73 1.28 -17.69
C SER A 248 -21.01 1.28 -16.34
N TRP A 249 -19.87 0.59 -16.24
CA TRP A 249 -19.07 0.59 -15.03
C TRP A 249 -18.50 1.98 -14.71
N ILE A 250 -17.96 2.69 -15.72
CA ILE A 250 -17.47 4.07 -15.56
C ILE A 250 -18.61 5.01 -15.13
N ASP A 251 -19.78 4.89 -15.75
CA ASP A 251 -20.94 5.74 -15.45
C ASP A 251 -21.46 5.50 -14.02
N SER A 252 -21.27 4.29 -13.47
CA SER A 252 -21.58 4.03 -12.05
C SER A 252 -20.71 4.84 -11.07
N LEU A 253 -19.49 5.22 -11.49
CA LEU A 253 -18.54 6.00 -10.69
C LEU A 253 -18.67 7.52 -10.91
N LYS A 254 -19.05 7.95 -12.12
CA LYS A 254 -19.13 9.37 -12.49
C LYS A 254 -20.10 10.14 -11.58
N GLY A 255 -19.60 11.22 -10.98
CA GLY A 255 -20.36 12.03 -10.03
C GLY A 255 -20.68 11.32 -8.71
N LYS A 256 -20.13 10.11 -8.47
CA LYS A 256 -20.32 9.31 -7.25
C LYS A 256 -19.05 9.10 -6.46
N VAL A 257 -17.91 9.56 -6.95
CA VAL A 257 -16.63 9.59 -6.24
C VAL A 257 -16.12 11.03 -6.16
N ASP A 258 -15.83 11.50 -4.96
CA ASP A 258 -15.19 12.79 -4.73
C ASP A 258 -13.67 12.60 -4.73
N VAL A 259 -13.05 12.88 -5.88
CA VAL A 259 -11.60 12.78 -6.05
C VAL A 259 -10.83 13.87 -5.31
N ASP A 260 -11.47 14.99 -4.97
CA ASP A 260 -10.83 16.09 -4.26
C ASP A 260 -10.88 15.89 -2.72
N ASP A 261 -11.71 14.95 -2.24
CA ASP A 261 -11.68 14.43 -0.86
C ASP A 261 -10.69 13.26 -0.71
N LEU A 262 -9.42 13.50 -1.04
CA LEU A 262 -8.37 12.49 -1.11
C LEU A 262 -7.74 12.13 0.25
N ARG A 263 -7.57 10.84 0.53
CA ARG A 263 -6.74 10.29 1.60
C ARG A 263 -5.59 9.45 1.04
N LEU A 264 -4.46 9.49 1.73
CA LEU A 264 -3.27 8.75 1.35
C LEU A 264 -2.92 7.71 2.41
N THR A 265 -2.65 6.49 2.00
CA THR A 265 -2.32 5.40 2.91
C THR A 265 -1.20 4.52 2.34
N GLY A 266 -0.43 3.90 3.22
CA GLY A 266 0.56 2.93 2.79
C GLY A 266 1.22 2.23 3.95
N HIS A 267 1.81 1.06 3.68
CA HIS A 267 2.51 0.25 4.67
C HIS A 267 3.99 0.08 4.32
N SER A 268 4.88 0.07 5.32
CA SER A 268 6.30 -0.21 5.15
C SER A 268 6.93 0.71 4.10
N PHE A 269 7.48 0.18 3.01
CA PHE A 269 8.00 0.99 1.90
C PHE A 269 6.92 1.91 1.28
N GLY A 270 5.66 1.46 1.25
CA GLY A 270 4.54 2.30 0.83
C GLY A 270 4.18 3.37 1.84
N GLY A 271 4.35 3.11 3.14
CA GLY A 271 4.23 4.13 4.18
C GLY A 271 5.33 5.20 4.06
N GLY A 272 6.56 4.78 3.76
CA GLY A 272 7.66 5.67 3.39
C GLY A 272 7.37 6.46 2.12
N THR A 273 6.70 5.85 1.13
CA THR A 273 6.25 6.53 -0.11
C THR A 273 5.27 7.66 0.20
N ILE A 274 4.28 7.43 1.07
CA ILE A 274 3.34 8.48 1.49
C ILE A 274 4.07 9.60 2.25
N LEU A 275 4.96 9.29 3.19
CA LEU A 275 5.69 10.33 3.92
C LEU A 275 6.65 11.11 3.02
N HIS A 276 7.28 10.45 2.05
CA HIS A 276 8.16 11.10 1.07
C HIS A 276 7.37 12.07 0.19
N LEU A 277 6.27 11.61 -0.43
CA LEU A 277 5.50 12.42 -1.37
C LEU A 277 4.85 13.66 -0.72
N LEU A 278 4.54 13.58 0.59
CA LEU A 278 3.99 14.71 1.35
C LEU A 278 5.05 15.78 1.67
N GLN A 279 6.33 15.46 1.51
CA GLN A 279 7.47 16.31 1.83
C GLN A 279 8.25 16.75 0.59
N THR A 280 7.85 16.30 -0.61
CA THR A 280 8.50 16.62 -1.88
C THR A 280 7.56 17.30 -2.85
N PRO A 281 8.09 18.12 -3.79
CA PRO A 281 7.26 18.73 -4.82
C PRO A 281 6.67 17.68 -5.77
N PRO A 282 5.60 18.03 -6.50
CA PRO A 282 5.05 17.16 -7.52
C PRO A 282 6.12 16.79 -8.58
N PRO A 283 6.11 15.55 -9.08
CA PRO A 283 7.24 15.01 -9.85
C PRO A 283 7.34 15.52 -11.30
N SER A 284 6.30 16.22 -11.79
CA SER A 284 6.21 16.74 -13.16
C SER A 284 5.07 17.77 -13.24
N THR A 285 5.13 18.68 -14.21
CA THR A 285 4.03 19.63 -14.50
C THR A 285 2.75 18.93 -14.96
N LEU A 286 2.88 17.72 -15.53
CA LEU A 286 1.76 16.86 -15.92
C LEU A 286 1.11 16.12 -14.74
N LEU A 287 1.78 16.10 -13.59
CA LEU A 287 1.36 15.42 -12.37
C LEU A 287 1.33 16.45 -11.23
N PRO A 288 0.38 17.40 -11.23
CA PRO A 288 0.34 18.46 -10.22
C PRO A 288 0.00 17.94 -8.82
N SER A 289 0.13 18.80 -7.81
CA SER A 289 -0.07 18.48 -6.39
C SER A 289 -1.37 17.72 -6.12
N LEU A 290 -1.28 16.73 -5.24
CA LEU A 290 -2.42 15.95 -4.77
C LEU A 290 -3.21 16.75 -3.71
N PRO A 291 -4.55 16.82 -3.78
CA PRO A 291 -5.37 17.53 -2.78
C PRO A 291 -5.59 16.72 -1.50
N ALA A 292 -4.53 16.10 -0.96
CA ALA A 292 -4.62 15.20 0.19
C ALA A 292 -5.14 15.94 1.44
N LYS A 293 -6.18 15.39 2.07
CA LYS A 293 -6.81 15.95 3.28
C LYS A 293 -6.32 15.29 4.57
N GLN A 294 -6.01 14.00 4.50
CA GLN A 294 -5.45 13.21 5.61
C GLN A 294 -4.52 12.13 5.05
N ALA A 295 -3.57 11.67 5.86
CA ALA A 295 -2.69 10.56 5.51
C ALA A 295 -2.54 9.55 6.65
N ILE A 296 -2.37 8.27 6.33
CA ILE A 296 -2.07 7.21 7.30
C ILE A 296 -0.84 6.43 6.81
N SER A 297 0.20 6.38 7.63
CA SER A 297 1.39 5.58 7.36
C SER A 297 1.49 4.44 8.36
N LEU A 298 1.41 3.20 7.87
CA LEU A 298 1.48 2.00 8.67
C LEU A 298 2.92 1.52 8.69
N ASP A 299 3.57 1.56 9.86
CA ASP A 299 4.94 1.09 10.11
C ASP A 299 5.95 1.50 9.01
N PRO A 300 6.07 2.81 8.70
CA PRO A 300 6.77 3.29 7.52
C PRO A 300 8.25 2.90 7.54
N TRP A 301 8.78 2.38 6.44
CA TRP A 301 10.23 2.16 6.31
C TRP A 301 10.91 3.43 5.82
N LEU A 302 11.80 4.00 6.65
CA LEU A 302 12.35 5.34 6.44
C LEU A 302 13.77 5.38 5.86
N GLU A 303 14.51 4.25 5.84
CA GLU A 303 15.87 4.24 5.27
C GLU A 303 15.93 4.68 3.80
N PRO A 304 14.95 4.36 2.92
CA PRO A 304 14.98 4.81 1.53
C PRO A 304 14.77 6.31 1.35
N LEU A 305 14.24 7.01 2.37
CA LEU A 305 14.00 8.44 2.25
C LEU A 305 15.35 9.17 2.15
N PRO A 306 15.52 10.07 1.15
CA PRO A 306 16.73 10.85 1.00
C PRO A 306 17.06 11.61 2.29
N ALA A 307 18.35 11.88 2.51
CA ALA A 307 18.74 12.71 3.62
C ALA A 307 18.17 14.13 3.42
N PRO A 308 17.91 14.90 4.49
CA PRO A 308 17.45 16.28 4.35
C PRO A 308 18.34 17.13 3.42
N SER A 309 19.65 16.86 3.36
CA SER A 309 20.60 17.48 2.43
C SER A 309 20.28 17.25 0.95
N ASP A 310 19.65 16.12 0.62
CA ASP A 310 19.34 15.72 -0.76
C ASP A 310 17.98 16.30 -1.21
N ILE A 311 17.10 16.63 -0.25
CA ILE A 311 15.77 17.22 -0.47
C ILE A 311 15.86 18.76 -0.58
N LEU A 312 16.93 19.37 -0.08
CA LEU A 312 17.04 20.83 0.06
C LEU A 312 17.95 21.45 -1.01
N GLN A 313 17.37 21.76 -2.18
CA GLN A 313 17.75 22.96 -2.92
C GLN A 313 16.66 24.04 -2.91
N THR A 314 15.40 23.66 -2.68
CA THR A 314 14.32 24.61 -2.35
C THR A 314 13.38 23.99 -1.31
N PRO A 315 13.06 24.69 -0.20
CA PRO A 315 12.10 24.17 0.76
C PRO A 315 10.72 24.08 0.09
N PHE A 316 10.19 22.86 -0.02
CA PHE A 316 8.82 22.65 -0.47
C PHE A 316 7.86 23.07 0.65
N SER A 317 7.34 24.30 0.54
CA SER A 317 6.42 24.88 1.52
C SER A 317 4.97 24.47 1.21
N SER A 318 4.63 23.21 1.46
CA SER A 318 3.23 22.78 1.60
C SER A 318 3.03 22.21 3.00
N PRO A 319 2.01 22.66 3.76
CA PRO A 319 1.72 22.05 5.05
C PRO A 319 1.29 20.60 4.84
N MET A 320 1.99 19.68 5.48
CA MET A 320 1.57 18.27 5.53
C MET A 320 0.13 18.19 6.08
N PRO A 321 -0.77 17.43 5.42
CA PRO A 321 -2.11 17.21 5.98
C PRO A 321 -2.01 16.49 7.32
N PRO A 322 -3.05 16.53 8.18
CA PRO A 322 -3.13 15.66 9.35
C PRO A 322 -2.72 14.24 8.97
N THR A 323 -1.68 13.74 9.64
CA THR A 323 -1.05 12.47 9.33
C THR A 323 -1.05 11.58 10.56
N LEU A 324 -1.55 10.36 10.43
CA LEU A 324 -1.41 9.32 11.45
C LEU A 324 -0.26 8.40 11.06
N VAL A 325 0.62 8.10 12.01
CA VAL A 325 1.55 6.97 11.91
C VAL A 325 1.20 5.94 12.97
N ILE A 326 0.99 4.69 12.54
CA ILE A 326 0.81 3.54 13.42
C ILE A 326 2.06 2.66 13.30
N ASN A 327 2.91 2.70 14.32
CA ASN A 327 4.15 1.93 14.36
C ASN A 327 3.96 0.61 15.11
N SER A 328 4.75 -0.40 14.75
CA SER A 328 4.99 -1.57 15.59
C SER A 328 6.01 -1.24 16.69
N ALA A 329 6.00 -2.03 17.76
CA ALA A 329 7.01 -1.89 18.82
C ALA A 329 8.44 -2.06 18.26
N GLY A 330 8.64 -3.00 17.34
CA GLY A 330 9.97 -3.26 16.76
C GLY A 330 10.55 -2.07 16.00
N PHE A 331 9.72 -1.33 15.24
CA PHE A 331 10.18 -0.11 14.55
C PHE A 331 10.37 1.06 15.52
N THR A 332 9.60 1.10 16.61
CA THR A 332 9.75 2.12 17.67
C THR A 332 11.04 1.93 18.47
N GLU A 333 11.44 0.67 18.67
CA GLU A 333 12.66 0.27 19.38
C GLU A 333 13.91 0.27 18.48
N TRP A 334 13.77 0.67 17.21
CA TRP A 334 14.90 0.86 16.30
C TRP A 334 15.38 2.33 16.37
N PRO A 335 16.51 2.64 17.04
CA PRO A 335 16.85 4.01 17.40
C PRO A 335 16.98 4.97 16.19
N GLU A 336 17.74 4.58 15.16
CA GLU A 336 17.98 5.45 14.00
C GLU A 336 16.69 5.71 13.20
N HIS A 337 15.81 4.70 13.14
CA HIS A 337 14.50 4.84 12.53
C HIS A 337 13.59 5.76 13.35
N TRP A 338 13.53 5.54 14.67
CA TRP A 338 12.69 6.29 15.59
C TRP A 338 13.02 7.77 15.59
N GLU A 339 14.32 8.11 15.66
CA GLU A 339 14.78 9.50 15.61
C GLU A 339 14.31 10.21 14.33
N LYS A 340 14.47 9.55 13.17
CA LYS A 340 14.00 10.08 11.88
C LYS A 340 12.49 10.21 11.82
N LEU A 341 11.74 9.24 12.35
CA LEU A 341 10.28 9.29 12.39
C LEU A 341 9.76 10.43 13.27
N VAL A 342 10.38 10.61 14.44
CA VAL A 342 10.04 11.69 15.38
C VAL A 342 10.26 13.05 14.74
N GLU A 343 11.38 13.25 14.05
CA GLU A 343 11.66 14.50 13.31
C GLU A 343 10.61 14.76 12.22
N ILE A 344 10.23 13.73 11.47
CA ILE A 344 9.20 13.85 10.44
C ILE A 344 7.84 14.22 11.06
N MET A 345 7.44 13.60 12.17
CA MET A 345 6.08 13.71 12.70
C MET A 345 5.85 14.89 13.66
N LYS A 346 6.90 15.42 14.28
CA LYS A 346 6.80 16.51 15.25
C LYS A 346 6.05 17.72 14.70
N GLY A 347 4.91 18.05 15.31
CA GLY A 347 4.05 19.18 14.92
C GLY A 347 3.20 18.93 13.67
N LYS A 348 3.23 17.72 13.10
CA LYS A 348 2.59 17.40 11.81
C LYS A 348 1.41 16.43 11.93
N GLY A 349 1.25 15.70 13.05
CA GLY A 349 0.16 14.75 13.18
C GLY A 349 0.13 13.93 14.46
N ILE A 350 -0.38 12.71 14.35
CA ILE A 350 -0.51 11.74 15.44
C ILE A 350 0.49 10.61 15.18
N LEU A 351 1.27 10.26 16.20
CA LEU A 351 2.18 9.12 16.17
C LEU A 351 1.84 8.19 17.33
N ILE A 352 1.54 6.94 17.00
CA ILE A 352 1.22 5.91 17.99
C ILE A 352 2.03 4.64 17.74
N THR A 353 2.26 3.89 18.81
CA THR A 353 2.84 2.54 18.74
C THR A 353 1.85 1.53 19.28
N MET A 354 1.54 0.51 18.47
CA MET A 354 0.62 -0.56 18.86
C MET A 354 1.40 -1.79 19.33
N ILE A 355 1.04 -2.31 20.50
CA ILE A 355 1.68 -3.46 21.14
C ILE A 355 1.06 -4.76 20.61
N GLY A 356 1.85 -5.84 20.55
CA GLY A 356 1.39 -7.16 20.11
C GLY A 356 1.40 -7.39 18.60
N ILE A 357 1.82 -6.38 17.82
CA ILE A 357 2.03 -6.50 16.37
C ILE A 357 3.50 -6.46 15.98
N GLY A 358 3.81 -7.18 14.91
CA GLY A 358 5.07 -7.06 14.19
C GLY A 358 4.86 -6.37 12.84
N HIS A 359 5.96 -6.13 12.12
CA HIS A 359 5.93 -5.44 10.83
C HIS A 359 4.98 -6.06 9.80
N GLN A 360 4.84 -7.39 9.78
CA GLN A 360 3.96 -8.07 8.81
C GLN A 360 2.47 -8.03 9.22
N SER A 361 2.14 -7.64 10.45
CA SER A 361 0.77 -7.62 11.00
C SER A 361 -0.18 -6.64 10.31
N PHE A 362 0.35 -5.68 9.54
CA PHE A 362 -0.43 -4.74 8.75
C PHE A 362 -0.86 -5.28 7.37
N SER A 363 -0.42 -6.50 7.02
CA SER A 363 -0.72 -7.17 5.75
C SER A 363 -1.57 -8.42 5.97
N ASP A 364 -1.99 -9.06 4.87
CA ASP A 364 -2.75 -10.31 4.92
C ASP A 364 -1.87 -11.53 5.25
N PHE A 365 -0.53 -11.44 5.14
CA PHE A 365 0.38 -12.59 5.29
C PHE A 365 0.20 -13.36 6.61
N PRO A 366 0.04 -12.71 7.79
CA PRO A 366 -0.13 -13.43 9.03
C PRO A 366 -1.43 -14.25 9.11
N LEU A 367 -2.44 -13.92 8.30
CA LEU A 367 -3.68 -14.71 8.21
C LEU A 367 -3.47 -16.06 7.54
N LEU A 368 -2.38 -16.23 6.80
CA LEU A 368 -2.00 -17.51 6.21
C LEU A 368 -1.48 -18.50 7.24
N ASN A 369 -1.16 -18.09 8.47
CA ASN A 369 -0.72 -19.02 9.52
C ASN A 369 -1.93 -19.50 10.35
N PRO A 370 -2.34 -20.78 10.26
CA PRO A 370 -3.53 -21.26 10.98
C PRO A 370 -3.43 -21.15 12.49
N ARG A 371 -2.22 -21.27 13.07
CA ARG A 371 -2.01 -21.20 14.53
C ARG A 371 -2.10 -19.78 15.09
N GLY A 372 -1.73 -18.79 14.28
CA GLY A 372 -1.74 -17.37 14.65
C GLY A 372 -2.95 -16.60 14.14
N TYR A 373 -3.86 -17.27 13.43
CA TYR A 373 -4.93 -16.63 12.68
C TYR A 373 -5.81 -15.70 13.53
N SER A 374 -6.31 -16.16 14.69
CA SER A 374 -7.20 -15.35 15.52
C SER A 374 -6.52 -14.09 16.04
N HIS A 375 -5.23 -14.21 16.43
CA HIS A 375 -4.41 -13.06 16.83
C HIS A 375 -4.23 -12.09 15.66
N ALA A 376 -3.74 -12.59 14.52
CA ALA A 376 -3.53 -11.79 13.31
C ALA A 376 -4.79 -11.04 12.87
N HIS A 377 -5.93 -11.72 12.84
CA HIS A 377 -7.21 -11.11 12.50
C HIS A 377 -7.60 -10.01 13.49
N SER A 378 -7.46 -10.26 14.81
CA SER A 378 -7.75 -9.24 15.82
C SER A 378 -6.86 -8.00 15.69
N MET A 379 -5.59 -8.17 15.33
CA MET A 379 -4.66 -7.06 15.14
C MET A 379 -4.98 -6.25 13.88
N ILE A 380 -5.35 -6.90 12.77
CA ILE A 380 -5.79 -6.21 11.54
C ILE A 380 -7.06 -5.40 11.81
N VAL A 381 -8.03 -5.99 12.53
CA VAL A 381 -9.24 -5.28 12.96
C VAL A 381 -8.87 -4.07 13.81
N LYS A 382 -7.89 -4.18 14.71
CA LYS A 382 -7.46 -3.07 15.54
C LYS A 382 -6.80 -1.94 14.75
N VAL A 383 -5.94 -2.28 13.78
CA VAL A 383 -5.35 -1.29 12.85
C VAL A 383 -6.43 -0.57 12.06
N HIS A 384 -7.44 -1.31 11.59
CA HIS A 384 -8.60 -0.75 10.90
C HIS A 384 -9.39 0.21 11.80
N GLU A 385 -9.73 -0.19 13.04
CA GLU A 385 -10.43 0.66 14.02
C GLU A 385 -9.69 1.99 14.28
N LEU A 386 -8.37 1.94 14.48
CA LEU A 386 -7.56 3.13 14.72
C LEU A 386 -7.52 4.04 13.49
N SER A 387 -7.38 3.43 12.30
CA SER A 387 -7.36 4.14 11.03
C SER A 387 -8.69 4.84 10.77
N THR A 388 -9.81 4.16 10.94
CA THR A 388 -11.14 4.74 10.71
C THR A 388 -11.52 5.76 11.76
N ALA A 389 -11.11 5.57 13.02
CA ALA A 389 -11.26 6.60 14.05
C ALA A 389 -10.54 7.89 13.65
N PHE A 390 -9.33 7.80 13.08
CA PHE A 390 -8.59 8.96 12.60
C PHE A 390 -9.24 9.62 11.38
N LEU A 391 -9.66 8.83 10.38
CA LEU A 391 -10.36 9.35 9.21
C LEU A 391 -11.67 10.07 9.58
N ASN A 392 -12.28 9.68 10.70
CA ASN A 392 -13.49 10.30 11.25
C ASN A 392 -13.23 11.38 12.30
N LYS A 393 -11.96 11.74 12.56
CA LYS A 393 -11.54 12.72 13.57
C LYS A 393 -12.03 12.40 14.99
N LYS A 394 -11.91 11.13 15.36
CA LYS A 394 -12.34 10.55 16.64
C LYS A 394 -11.27 9.66 17.28
N LEU A 395 -10.06 9.62 16.75
CA LEU A 395 -8.97 8.81 17.26
C LEU A 395 -8.57 9.26 18.68
N LEU A 396 -8.34 10.55 18.91
CA LEU A 396 -7.88 11.05 20.22
C LEU A 396 -8.97 10.98 21.31
N SER A 397 -10.23 11.13 20.92
CA SER A 397 -11.39 10.96 21.81
C SER A 397 -11.85 9.50 21.93
N GLY A 398 -11.30 8.60 21.14
CA GLY A 398 -11.65 7.19 21.10
C GLY A 398 -11.11 6.41 22.30
N ALA A 399 -11.75 5.29 22.63
CA ALA A 399 -11.43 4.48 23.82
C ALA A 399 -9.96 4.04 23.90
N ALA A 400 -9.26 3.90 22.76
CA ALA A 400 -7.86 3.51 22.72
C ALA A 400 -6.91 4.61 23.23
N LEU A 401 -7.27 5.90 23.08
CA LEU A 401 -6.38 7.03 23.36
C LEU A 401 -6.96 8.07 24.33
N ALA A 402 -8.25 7.99 24.65
CA ALA A 402 -8.92 8.93 25.54
C ALA A 402 -8.17 9.03 26.88
N GLY A 403 -7.76 10.25 27.24
CA GLY A 403 -7.05 10.55 28.48
C GLY A 403 -5.56 10.17 28.49
N LYS A 404 -5.00 9.62 27.40
CA LYS A 404 -3.54 9.41 27.30
C LYS A 404 -2.84 10.76 27.06
N THR A 405 -1.69 10.93 27.72
CA THR A 405 -0.81 12.09 27.51
C THR A 405 0.29 11.70 26.52
N PRO A 406 0.56 12.47 25.47
CA PRO A 406 1.64 12.19 24.53
C PRO A 406 3.01 12.30 25.21
N ASP A 407 3.88 11.30 25.02
CA ASP A 407 5.27 11.31 25.53
C ASP A 407 6.23 12.14 24.67
N LYS A 408 5.75 12.69 23.55
CA LYS A 408 6.49 13.57 22.63
C LYS A 408 7.73 12.90 22.01
N GLY A 409 7.70 11.58 21.85
CA GLY A 409 8.79 10.79 21.29
C GLY A 409 9.79 10.28 22.34
N ASP A 410 9.60 10.65 23.61
CA ASP A 410 10.46 10.28 24.74
C ASP A 410 9.78 9.19 25.59
N TYR A 411 9.51 8.04 24.97
CA TYR A 411 8.90 6.90 25.65
C TYR A 411 9.85 6.30 26.70
N GLU A 412 9.30 5.76 27.79
CA GLU A 412 10.13 5.12 28.82
C GLU A 412 10.81 3.86 28.27
N LYS A 413 12.14 3.78 28.44
CA LYS A 413 12.98 2.65 28.01
C LYS A 413 13.38 1.76 29.18
N ASP A 414 13.65 0.50 28.90
CA ASP A 414 14.20 -0.45 29.87
C ASP A 414 15.67 -0.15 30.21
N GLU A 415 16.27 -0.96 31.08
CA GLU A 415 17.67 -0.78 31.54
C GLU A 415 18.69 -0.84 30.38
N ASP A 416 18.36 -1.59 29.31
CA ASP A 416 19.17 -1.68 28.09
C ASP A 416 19.08 -0.40 27.24
N GLY A 417 18.17 0.53 27.56
CA GLY A 417 18.05 1.83 26.91
C GLY A 417 17.45 1.78 25.50
N VAL A 418 16.84 0.66 25.11
CA VAL A 418 16.31 0.44 23.75
C VAL A 418 14.86 -0.01 23.76
N LYS A 419 14.48 -0.96 24.64
CA LYS A 419 13.13 -1.52 24.59
C LYS A 419 12.15 -0.66 25.35
N ILE A 420 10.90 -0.68 24.93
CA ILE A 420 9.80 -0.04 25.64
C ILE A 420 9.67 -0.67 27.03
N LYS A 421 9.80 0.15 28.07
CA LYS A 421 9.70 -0.29 29.46
C LYS A 421 8.32 -0.85 29.77
N GLY A 422 8.28 -1.99 30.45
CA GLY A 422 7.02 -2.63 30.84
C GLY A 422 6.22 -3.22 29.68
N LYS A 423 6.74 -3.23 28.44
CA LYS A 423 6.08 -3.81 27.26
C LYS A 423 5.58 -5.23 27.49
N ALA A 424 6.34 -6.07 28.20
CA ALA A 424 5.95 -7.46 28.49
C ALA A 424 4.70 -7.59 29.37
N ALA A 425 4.30 -6.54 30.09
CA ALA A 425 3.08 -6.51 30.91
C ALA A 425 1.89 -5.86 30.19
N MET A 426 2.12 -5.23 29.03
CA MET A 426 1.07 -4.64 28.20
C MET A 426 0.30 -5.74 27.45
N LYS A 427 -0.96 -5.46 27.11
CA LYS A 427 -1.80 -6.37 26.34
C LYS A 427 -1.62 -6.10 24.85
N ASP A 428 -1.79 -7.15 24.04
CA ASP A 428 -1.84 -6.99 22.60
C ASP A 428 -2.99 -6.05 22.19
N GLY A 429 -2.70 -5.11 21.30
CA GLY A 429 -3.61 -4.04 20.92
C GLY A 429 -3.58 -2.79 21.82
N ASP A 430 -2.82 -2.80 22.92
CA ASP A 430 -2.54 -1.59 23.68
C ASP A 430 -1.79 -0.58 22.81
N VAL A 431 -2.06 0.71 23.03
CA VAL A 431 -1.51 1.81 22.22
C VAL A 431 -0.74 2.79 23.09
N LEU A 432 0.47 3.11 22.68
CA LEU A 432 1.26 4.22 23.20
C LEU A 432 1.04 5.45 22.32
N LEU A 433 0.89 6.61 22.96
CA LEU A 433 0.68 7.89 22.28
C LEU A 433 1.95 8.73 22.36
N HIS A 434 2.53 9.04 21.21
CA HIS A 434 3.77 9.82 21.14
C HIS A 434 3.51 11.27 20.72
N PHE A 435 2.70 11.48 19.68
CA PHE A 435 2.27 12.81 19.23
C PHE A 435 0.75 12.89 19.05
N ALA A 436 0.19 14.08 19.26
CA ALA A 436 -1.23 14.37 19.16
C ALA A 436 -1.49 15.76 18.53
N ASP A 437 -0.66 16.17 17.58
CA ASP A 437 -0.58 17.58 17.15
C ASP A 437 -1.74 18.01 16.24
N ARG A 438 -2.21 17.13 15.35
CA ARG A 438 -3.26 17.42 14.35
C ARG A 438 -4.10 16.20 14.02
N GLU A 439 -5.42 16.34 14.09
CA GLU A 439 -6.42 15.32 13.74
C GLU A 439 -7.26 15.69 12.51
#